data_AF-A0A6M0LIN4-F1
#
_entry.id   AF-A0A6M0LIN4-F1
#
_cell.length_a   1.000
_cell.length_b   1.000
_cell.length_c   1.000
_cell.angle_alpha   90.00
_cell.angle_beta   90.00
_cell.angle_gamma   90.00
#
_symmetry.space_group_name_H-M   'P 1'
#
loop_
_entity.id
_entity.type
_entity.pdbx_description
1 polymer ?
#
loop_
_entity_poly.entity_id
_entity_poly.type
_entity_poly.pdbx_seq_one_letter_code
_entity_poly.pdbx_strand_id
1 'polypeptide(L)'
;MKKKIIIATMLSVFSLYFVGCKDENHTKVDVDSYLKENGFASCQVEGDCQVADGKKQYWDVYDEENGVHFNVINVTDESGWMGSQEMYDNYDAKLVEEHVKDLPEHEGVEIVTGDMWSENASFEFEYTNLDELEEKYNIVKSCAKYLDDLSSDVEIRVSANLAGPRVDYYKDKTIDGILKYTDVAPLSNYSAIKSGETLDYIKKQYFQLGYTYRFPEIEEEMKSSDIDTFFEDKYTNCAAVYHSGDPADETNEDYAVYDDIYTDGTLTFGNLYYLLIDEGFDVEGSVDNFTVQGVDGQMCQFSYGYAGSGEHGTYYLVDDEEVSCDCNYFKLYKKTIYDLFGLTVEEYSE
;
A
#
# COMPACT_ATOMS: atom_id res chain seq x y z
N MET A 1 54.36 40.73 13.42
CA MET A 1 53.98 39.75 14.46
C MET A 1 52.54 39.91 15.00
N LYS A 2 51.55 40.36 14.20
CA LYS A 2 50.13 40.42 14.63
C LYS A 2 49.18 39.51 13.83
N LYS A 3 49.63 38.92 12.71
CA LYS A 3 48.83 37.98 11.90
C LYS A 3 48.92 36.51 12.31
N LYS A 4 49.94 36.10 13.09
CA LYS A 4 50.11 34.72 13.57
C LYS A 4 49.30 34.39 14.83
N ILE A 5 48.83 35.39 15.57
CA ILE A 5 48.04 35.20 16.80
C ILE A 5 46.58 34.88 16.45
N ILE A 6 46.02 35.52 15.42
CA ILE A 6 44.61 35.33 15.02
C ILE A 6 44.36 33.89 14.51
N ILE A 7 45.32 33.27 13.82
CA ILE A 7 45.20 31.89 13.33
C ILE A 7 45.29 30.89 14.49
N ALA A 8 46.12 31.16 15.50
CA ALA A 8 46.22 30.31 16.70
C ALA A 8 44.97 30.40 17.60
N THR A 9 44.32 31.57 17.66
CA THR A 9 43.06 31.75 18.39
C THR A 9 41.86 31.14 17.66
N MET A 10 41.82 31.20 16.32
CA MET A 10 40.79 30.50 15.54
C MET A 10 40.92 28.96 15.62
N LEU A 11 42.14 28.42 15.57
CA LEU A 11 42.37 26.98 15.69
C LEU A 11 42.06 26.44 17.10
N SER A 12 42.23 27.24 18.15
CA SER A 12 41.88 26.84 19.53
C SER A 12 40.37 26.89 19.81
N VAL A 13 39.64 27.76 19.11
CA VAL A 13 38.16 27.75 19.12
C VAL A 13 37.63 26.57 18.30
N PHE A 14 38.24 26.25 17.14
CA PHE A 14 37.89 25.03 16.39
C PHE A 14 38.20 23.73 17.16
N SER A 15 39.28 23.68 17.95
CA SER A 15 39.54 22.50 18.80
C SER A 15 38.59 22.38 20.00
N LEU A 16 37.90 23.45 20.41
CA LEU A 16 36.81 23.37 21.39
C LEU A 16 35.49 22.90 20.75
N TYR A 17 35.26 23.19 19.47
CA TYR A 17 34.15 22.63 18.69
C TYR A 17 34.36 21.17 18.26
N PHE A 18 35.59 20.62 18.35
CA PHE A 18 35.90 19.23 17.98
C PHE A 18 36.32 18.33 19.15
N VAL A 19 36.32 18.82 20.39
CA VAL A 19 36.61 18.02 21.60
C VAL A 19 35.47 18.10 22.64
N GLY A 20 34.35 18.74 22.31
CA GLY A 20 33.13 18.73 23.13
C GLY A 20 32.13 17.69 22.65
N CYS A 21 32.05 16.58 23.37
CA CYS A 21 30.89 15.69 23.46
C CYS A 21 30.26 15.24 22.12
N LYS A 22 30.95 14.37 21.38
CA LYS A 22 30.30 13.48 20.40
C LYS A 22 30.00 12.11 21.02
N ASP A 23 29.56 12.14 22.28
CA ASP A 23 28.90 11.07 23.01
C ASP A 23 27.65 11.74 23.58
N GLU A 24 26.65 11.99 22.75
CA GLU A 24 25.30 12.21 23.28
C GLU A 24 24.80 10.85 23.79
N ASN A 25 25.35 10.43 24.93
CA ASN A 25 24.74 9.42 25.77
C ASN A 25 23.49 10.07 26.37
N HIS A 26 22.40 10.04 25.61
CA HIS A 26 21.09 10.50 26.08
C HIS A 26 20.68 9.68 27.29
N THR A 27 20.12 10.38 28.26
CA THR A 27 19.98 9.94 29.64
C THR A 27 18.55 9.54 29.92
N LYS A 28 18.29 8.95 31.09
CA LYS A 28 16.93 8.72 31.61
C LYS A 28 16.00 9.95 31.50
N VAL A 29 16.54 11.18 31.50
CA VAL A 29 15.78 12.43 31.37
C VAL A 29 15.06 12.56 30.02
N ASP A 30 15.65 12.03 28.94
CA ASP A 30 15.09 12.12 27.60
C ASP A 30 13.93 11.12 27.44
N VAL A 31 14.05 9.94 28.03
CA VAL A 31 12.98 8.94 28.12
C VAL A 31 11.84 9.40 29.03
N ASP A 32 12.14 9.95 30.21
CA ASP A 32 11.10 10.49 31.11
C ASP A 32 10.31 11.63 30.44
N SER A 33 10.97 12.43 29.61
CA SER A 33 10.33 13.48 28.81
C SER A 33 9.45 12.88 27.71
N TYR A 34 9.96 11.90 26.96
CA TYR A 34 9.21 11.14 25.96
C TYR A 34 7.95 10.50 26.55
N LEU A 35 8.08 9.78 27.67
CA LEU A 35 6.96 9.14 28.36
C LEU A 35 5.91 10.17 28.75
N LYS A 36 6.33 11.33 29.25
CA LYS A 36 5.38 12.40 29.61
C LYS A 36 4.68 13.02 28.41
N GLU A 37 5.41 13.25 27.32
CA GLU A 37 4.87 13.87 26.10
C GLU A 37 3.89 12.94 25.36
N ASN A 38 4.08 11.63 25.47
CA ASN A 38 3.26 10.59 24.82
C ASN A 38 2.24 9.93 25.77
N GLY A 39 1.93 10.53 26.93
CA GLY A 39 0.84 10.06 27.81
C GLY A 39 1.21 8.96 28.82
N PHE A 40 2.44 8.43 28.77
CA PHE A 40 2.98 7.41 29.67
C PHE A 40 3.61 7.96 30.97
N ALA A 41 3.15 9.12 31.45
CA ALA A 41 3.78 9.83 32.58
C ALA A 41 3.75 9.03 33.92
N SER A 42 2.86 8.05 34.03
CA SER A 42 2.74 7.13 35.18
C SER A 42 3.61 5.87 35.07
N CYS A 43 4.16 5.59 33.88
CA CYS A 43 4.95 4.39 33.62
C CYS A 43 6.34 4.47 34.26
N GLN A 44 6.93 3.31 34.55
CA GLN A 44 8.21 3.19 35.27
C GLN A 44 9.29 2.57 34.39
N VAL A 45 10.42 3.25 34.22
CA VAL A 45 11.61 2.67 33.58
C VAL A 45 12.24 1.62 34.50
N GLU A 46 12.32 0.37 34.05
CA GLU A 46 12.67 -0.81 34.87
C GLU A 46 14.17 -1.09 34.99
N GLY A 47 15.02 -0.33 34.28
CA GLY A 47 16.45 -0.59 34.27
C GLY A 47 17.29 0.49 33.60
N ASP A 48 18.56 0.14 33.37
CA ASP A 48 19.51 0.95 32.62
C ASP A 48 19.28 0.78 31.11
N CYS A 49 19.71 1.78 30.33
CA CYS A 49 19.71 1.74 28.86
C CYS A 49 20.42 0.49 28.34
N GLN A 50 19.80 -0.20 27.40
CA GLN A 50 20.37 -1.30 26.64
C GLN A 50 20.72 -0.83 25.22
N VAL A 51 21.71 -1.47 24.59
CA VAL A 51 22.20 -1.10 23.25
C VAL A 51 22.07 -2.32 22.33
N ALA A 52 21.37 -2.15 21.21
CA ALA A 52 21.26 -3.13 20.15
C ALA A 52 21.98 -2.64 18.88
N ASP A 53 22.78 -3.53 18.29
CA ASP A 53 23.48 -3.35 17.00
C ASP A 53 24.28 -2.05 16.84
N GLY A 54 24.66 -1.41 17.95
CA GLY A 54 25.46 -0.18 17.99
C GLY A 54 24.77 1.08 17.46
N LYS A 55 23.52 0.98 16.97
CA LYS A 55 22.74 2.08 16.39
C LYS A 55 21.39 2.30 17.07
N LYS A 56 20.98 1.38 17.92
CA LYS A 56 19.71 1.45 18.67
C LYS A 56 20.00 1.44 20.16
N GLN A 57 19.38 2.35 20.88
CA GLN A 57 19.32 2.35 22.34
C GLN A 57 17.88 2.09 22.76
N TYR A 58 17.64 1.32 23.80
CA TYR A 58 16.29 1.10 24.30
C TYR A 58 16.24 0.97 25.81
N TRP A 59 15.06 1.23 26.35
CA TRP A 59 14.74 1.16 27.77
C TRP A 59 13.50 0.29 27.95
N ASP A 60 13.55 -0.62 28.93
CA ASP A 60 12.37 -1.37 29.37
C ASP A 60 11.52 -0.47 30.28
N VAL A 61 10.23 -0.41 29.99
CA VAL A 61 9.25 0.43 30.69
C VAL A 61 8.06 -0.43 31.08
N TYR A 62 7.57 -0.23 32.30
CA TYR A 62 6.42 -0.94 32.85
C TYR A 62 5.25 0.00 33.11
N ASP A 63 4.12 -0.37 32.56
CA ASP A 63 2.81 0.17 32.86
C ASP A 63 2.11 -0.73 33.89
N GLU A 64 2.06 -0.27 35.14
CA GLU A 64 1.41 -1.00 36.23
C GLU A 64 -0.13 -1.05 36.06
N GLU A 65 -0.73 -0.08 35.37
CA GLU A 65 -2.18 0.01 35.19
C GLU A 65 -2.70 -1.13 34.31
N ASN A 66 -2.04 -1.35 33.17
CA ASN A 66 -2.41 -2.40 32.22
C ASN A 66 -1.55 -3.66 32.31
N GLY A 67 -0.54 -3.68 33.19
CA GLY A 67 0.37 -4.80 33.37
C GLY A 67 1.33 -5.02 32.19
N VAL A 68 1.59 -3.99 31.40
CA VAL A 68 2.34 -4.09 30.13
C VAL A 68 3.80 -3.74 30.33
N HIS A 69 4.69 -4.61 29.84
CA HIS A 69 6.11 -4.31 29.67
C HIS A 69 6.39 -3.96 28.21
N PHE A 70 6.92 -2.77 27.97
CA PHE A 70 7.20 -2.25 26.63
C PHE A 70 8.56 -1.58 26.57
N ASN A 71 8.97 -1.18 25.36
CA ASN A 71 10.25 -0.57 25.09
C ASN A 71 10.09 0.83 24.50
N VAL A 72 10.81 1.79 25.07
CA VAL A 72 11.11 3.05 24.38
C VAL A 72 12.43 2.86 23.65
N ILE A 73 12.43 3.14 22.35
CA ILE A 73 13.53 2.84 21.43
C ILE A 73 13.99 4.15 20.79
N ASN A 74 15.29 4.34 20.77
CA ASN A 74 15.95 5.47 20.13
C ASN A 74 16.84 4.94 19.00
N VAL A 75 16.59 5.42 17.79
CA VAL A 75 17.34 5.07 16.59
C VAL A 75 18.12 6.28 16.11
N THR A 76 19.43 6.08 15.94
CA THR A 76 20.32 7.07 15.36
C THR A 76 20.60 6.71 13.91
N ASP A 77 20.14 7.55 12.98
CA ASP A 77 20.54 7.46 11.58
C ASP A 77 21.74 8.38 11.31
N GLU A 78 22.88 7.77 11.00
CA GLU A 78 24.11 8.47 10.64
C GLU A 78 24.15 8.92 9.17
N SER A 79 23.06 8.74 8.40
CA SER A 79 22.98 9.07 6.97
C SER A 79 22.83 10.58 6.69
N GLY A 80 23.78 11.40 7.15
CA GLY A 80 23.82 12.81 6.81
C GLY A 80 24.84 13.64 7.61
N TRP A 81 25.11 14.85 7.13
CA TRP A 81 25.95 15.86 7.79
C TRP A 81 25.47 16.34 9.17
N MET A 82 24.22 16.05 9.54
CA MET A 82 23.65 16.36 10.87
C MET A 82 23.15 15.14 11.66
N GLY A 83 23.07 13.95 11.07
CA GLY A 83 22.34 12.82 11.66
C GLY A 83 20.85 13.13 11.91
N SER A 84 20.00 12.12 11.84
CA SER A 84 18.64 12.24 12.39
C SER A 84 18.50 11.23 13.52
N GLN A 85 17.75 11.61 14.54
CA GLN A 85 17.50 10.79 15.69
C GLN A 85 16.00 10.74 15.92
N GLU A 86 15.49 9.53 16.12
CA GLU A 86 14.06 9.26 16.24
C GLU A 86 13.84 8.38 17.47
N MET A 87 12.83 8.73 18.28
CA MET A 87 12.42 7.96 19.43
C MET A 87 10.97 7.52 19.23
N TYR A 88 10.71 6.24 19.42
CA TYR A 88 9.40 5.62 19.33
C TYR A 88 9.26 4.57 20.42
N ASP A 89 8.09 3.94 20.54
CA ASP A 89 7.87 2.83 21.45
C ASP A 89 7.05 1.72 20.79
N ASN A 90 6.96 0.58 21.47
CA ASN A 90 6.16 -0.57 21.03
C ASN A 90 4.97 -0.84 21.97
N TYR A 91 4.46 0.18 22.65
CA TYR A 91 3.41 0.02 23.65
C TYR A 91 2.18 -0.66 23.07
N ASP A 92 1.68 -0.21 21.91
CA ASP A 92 0.46 -0.76 21.30
C ASP A 92 0.63 -2.24 20.94
N ALA A 93 1.75 -2.62 20.32
CA ALA A 93 2.06 -4.02 20.06
C ALA A 93 2.10 -4.86 21.35
N LYS A 94 2.68 -4.33 22.43
CA LYS A 94 2.83 -5.04 23.72
C LYS A 94 1.54 -5.10 24.52
N LEU A 95 0.69 -4.08 24.43
CA LEU A 95 -0.65 -4.10 25.00
C LEU A 95 -1.48 -5.20 24.32
N VAL A 96 -1.43 -5.32 22.99
CA VAL A 96 -2.10 -6.42 22.29
C VAL A 96 -1.52 -7.77 22.67
N GLU A 97 -0.19 -7.92 22.75
CA GLU A 97 0.47 -9.17 23.13
C GLU A 97 0.04 -9.66 24.52
N GLU A 98 0.02 -8.77 25.50
CA GLU A 98 -0.36 -9.11 26.87
C GLU A 98 -1.83 -9.52 26.98
N HIS A 99 -2.72 -8.81 26.27
CA HIS A 99 -4.16 -8.97 26.38
C HIS A 99 -4.79 -9.87 25.30
N VAL A 100 -4.00 -10.50 24.42
CA VAL A 100 -4.51 -11.30 23.29
C VAL A 100 -5.48 -12.42 23.72
N LYS A 101 -5.27 -12.99 24.91
CA LYS A 101 -6.10 -14.09 25.45
C LYS A 101 -7.44 -13.62 25.99
N ASP A 102 -7.54 -12.34 26.34
CA ASP A 102 -8.73 -11.71 26.91
C ASP A 102 -9.54 -10.96 25.85
N LEU A 103 -9.02 -10.86 24.63
CA LEU A 103 -9.75 -10.34 23.48
C LEU A 103 -11.05 -11.13 23.24
N PRO A 104 -12.10 -10.48 22.71
CA PRO A 104 -13.30 -11.16 22.23
C PRO A 104 -12.99 -12.31 21.27
N GLU A 105 -13.96 -13.20 21.07
CA GLU A 105 -13.85 -14.30 20.09
C GLU A 105 -13.44 -13.77 18.72
N HIS A 106 -12.29 -14.25 18.23
CA HIS A 106 -11.62 -13.74 17.03
C HIS A 106 -11.27 -14.85 16.02
N GLU A 107 -12.14 -15.85 15.88
CA GLU A 107 -11.93 -16.94 14.93
C GLU A 107 -11.79 -16.43 13.47
N GLY A 108 -10.70 -16.81 12.83
CA GLY A 108 -10.36 -16.40 11.46
C GLY A 108 -9.81 -14.97 11.34
N VAL A 109 -9.41 -14.35 12.45
CA VAL A 109 -8.53 -13.16 12.47
C VAL A 109 -7.27 -13.55 13.24
N GLU A 110 -6.13 -13.56 12.55
CA GLU A 110 -4.82 -13.77 13.13
C GLU A 110 -4.29 -12.46 13.72
N ILE A 111 -3.68 -12.53 14.90
CA ILE A 111 -3.12 -11.38 15.60
C ILE A 111 -1.61 -11.53 15.64
N VAL A 112 -0.91 -10.58 15.02
CA VAL A 112 0.53 -10.59 14.84
C VAL A 112 1.12 -9.36 15.51
N THR A 113 1.91 -9.54 16.57
CA THR A 113 2.52 -8.42 17.33
C THR A 113 3.96 -8.12 16.94
N GLY A 114 4.55 -8.95 16.06
CA GLY A 114 5.89 -8.75 15.54
C GLY A 114 7.01 -9.04 16.57
N ASP A 115 8.18 -8.46 16.34
CA ASP A 115 9.32 -8.53 17.26
C ASP A 115 9.38 -7.31 18.19
N MET A 116 10.43 -7.19 19.01
CA MET A 116 10.57 -6.07 19.95
C MET A 116 10.70 -4.69 19.29
N TRP A 117 10.90 -4.60 17.97
CA TRP A 117 10.99 -3.33 17.24
C TRP A 117 9.67 -2.95 16.57
N SER A 118 8.65 -3.80 16.67
CA SER A 118 7.36 -3.58 16.02
C SER A 118 6.51 -2.66 16.89
N GLU A 119 6.20 -1.46 16.38
CA GLU A 119 5.45 -0.44 17.10
C GLU A 119 3.99 -0.87 17.36
N ASN A 120 3.40 -1.59 16.40
CA ASN A 120 1.97 -1.89 16.35
C ASN A 120 1.71 -3.37 16.06
N ALA A 121 0.57 -3.87 16.53
CA ALA A 121 0.06 -5.18 16.15
C ALA A 121 -0.71 -5.12 14.81
N SER A 122 -0.71 -6.23 14.09
CA SER A 122 -1.52 -6.47 12.89
C SER A 122 -2.64 -7.45 13.19
N PHE A 123 -3.84 -7.11 12.74
CA PHE A 123 -5.03 -7.96 12.72
C PHE A 123 -5.23 -8.41 11.28
N GLU A 124 -4.87 -9.64 11.00
CA GLU A 124 -4.74 -10.20 9.66
C GLU A 124 -5.84 -11.22 9.40
N PHE A 125 -6.51 -11.14 8.25
CA PHE A 125 -7.50 -12.13 7.87
C PHE A 125 -7.59 -12.27 6.35
N GLU A 126 -8.08 -13.42 5.91
CA GLU A 126 -8.41 -13.67 4.50
C GLU A 126 -9.91 -13.48 4.25
N TYR A 127 -10.27 -13.00 3.07
CA TYR A 127 -11.66 -12.89 2.61
C TYR A 127 -11.76 -13.19 1.12
N THR A 128 -12.91 -13.68 0.67
CA THR A 128 -13.15 -13.98 -0.76
C THR A 128 -14.18 -13.07 -1.43
N ASN A 129 -14.98 -12.35 -0.63
CA ASN A 129 -16.06 -11.44 -1.07
C ASN A 129 -16.33 -10.37 0.01
N LEU A 130 -17.18 -9.38 -0.29
CA LEU A 130 -17.50 -8.29 0.62
C LEU A 130 -18.21 -8.75 1.90
N ASP A 131 -19.08 -9.74 1.82
CA ASP A 131 -19.83 -10.24 2.99
C ASP A 131 -18.84 -10.82 4.03
N GLU A 132 -17.87 -11.62 3.59
CA GLU A 132 -16.80 -12.16 4.44
C GLU A 132 -15.90 -11.05 4.99
N LEU A 133 -15.54 -10.06 4.16
CA LEU A 133 -14.78 -8.89 4.60
C LEU A 133 -15.49 -8.16 5.74
N GLU A 134 -16.78 -7.86 5.59
CA GLU A 134 -17.59 -7.18 6.61
C GLU A 134 -17.74 -8.02 7.88
N GLU A 135 -17.91 -9.34 7.75
CA GLU A 135 -17.99 -10.26 8.89
C GLU A 135 -16.69 -10.23 9.71
N LYS A 136 -15.54 -10.43 9.06
CA LYS A 136 -14.22 -10.40 9.72
C LYS A 136 -13.88 -9.02 10.28
N TYR A 137 -14.26 -7.96 9.57
CA TYR A 137 -14.05 -6.59 10.06
C TYR A 137 -14.85 -6.29 11.34
N ASN A 138 -16.05 -6.86 11.49
CA ASN A 138 -16.83 -6.72 12.73
C ASN A 138 -16.16 -7.40 13.94
N ILE A 139 -15.41 -8.48 13.71
CA ILE A 139 -14.57 -9.11 14.73
C ILE A 139 -13.44 -8.16 15.13
N VAL A 140 -12.71 -7.60 14.16
CA VAL A 140 -11.66 -6.60 14.39
C VAL A 140 -12.20 -5.42 15.20
N LYS A 141 -13.37 -4.88 14.83
CA LYS A 141 -14.04 -3.79 15.55
C LYS A 141 -14.36 -4.12 17.00
N SER A 142 -14.71 -5.38 17.28
CA SER A 142 -14.99 -5.83 18.65
C SER A 142 -13.70 -5.92 19.49
N CYS A 143 -12.61 -6.40 18.89
CA CYS A 143 -11.30 -6.46 19.53
C CYS A 143 -10.71 -5.06 19.76
N ALA A 144 -10.76 -4.18 18.75
CA ALA A 144 -10.30 -2.80 18.84
C ALA A 144 -11.04 -2.02 19.93
N LYS A 145 -12.35 -2.28 20.12
CA LYS A 145 -13.11 -1.69 21.23
C LYS A 145 -12.55 -2.12 22.59
N TYR A 146 -12.28 -3.42 22.75
CA TYR A 146 -11.73 -3.94 24.00
C TYR A 146 -10.39 -3.29 24.34
N LEU A 147 -9.50 -3.13 23.34
CA LEU A 147 -8.22 -2.46 23.50
C LEU A 147 -8.38 -0.98 23.86
N ASP A 148 -9.30 -0.27 23.21
CA ASP A 148 -9.61 1.14 23.51
C ASP A 148 -10.19 1.35 24.93
N ASP A 149 -10.91 0.35 25.46
CA ASP A 149 -11.40 0.34 26.84
C ASP A 149 -10.24 0.16 27.86
N LEU A 150 -9.07 -0.37 27.46
CA LEU A 150 -7.85 -0.49 28.28
C LEU A 150 -6.96 0.75 28.20
N SER A 151 -6.65 1.17 26.98
CA SER A 151 -5.87 2.38 26.69
C SER A 151 -6.47 3.06 25.48
N SER A 152 -6.83 4.34 25.64
CA SER A 152 -7.40 5.12 24.54
C SER A 152 -6.37 5.33 23.42
N ASP A 153 -6.87 5.42 22.18
CA ASP A 153 -6.08 5.74 20.99
C ASP A 153 -5.04 4.68 20.57
N VAL A 154 -5.15 3.44 21.06
CA VAL A 154 -4.33 2.30 20.59
C VAL A 154 -4.50 2.11 19.09
N GLU A 155 -3.39 2.10 18.37
CA GLU A 155 -3.35 1.89 16.93
C GLU A 155 -3.11 0.41 16.59
N ILE A 156 -3.90 -0.10 15.65
CA ILE A 156 -3.68 -1.43 15.07
C ILE A 156 -3.62 -1.33 13.56
N ARG A 157 -2.83 -2.20 12.95
CA ARG A 157 -2.86 -2.42 11.50
C ARG A 157 -3.94 -3.43 11.19
N VAL A 158 -4.78 -3.15 10.19
CA VAL A 158 -5.76 -4.11 9.67
C VAL A 158 -5.29 -4.59 8.30
N SER A 159 -4.95 -5.87 8.20
CA SER A 159 -4.49 -6.50 6.96
C SER A 159 -5.58 -7.46 6.46
N ALA A 160 -6.33 -7.01 5.46
CA ALA A 160 -7.38 -7.81 4.84
C ALA A 160 -6.85 -8.34 3.51
N ASN A 161 -6.56 -9.65 3.46
CA ASN A 161 -5.95 -10.28 2.30
C ASN A 161 -7.03 -10.92 1.43
N LEU A 162 -7.15 -10.47 0.18
CA LEU A 162 -8.04 -11.12 -0.78
C LEU A 162 -7.54 -12.53 -1.06
N ALA A 163 -8.43 -13.52 -1.01
CA ALA A 163 -8.15 -14.91 -1.29
C ALA A 163 -9.07 -15.44 -2.40
N GLY A 164 -8.63 -16.52 -3.06
CA GLY A 164 -9.43 -17.21 -4.06
C GLY A 164 -8.60 -17.77 -5.21
N PRO A 165 -9.23 -18.52 -6.13
CA PRO A 165 -8.52 -19.26 -7.18
C PRO A 165 -7.63 -18.38 -8.07
N ARG A 166 -8.08 -17.15 -8.39
CA ARG A 166 -7.32 -16.20 -9.21
C ARG A 166 -6.08 -15.69 -8.45
N VAL A 167 -6.25 -15.36 -7.17
CA VAL A 167 -5.17 -14.92 -6.29
C VAL A 167 -4.12 -16.02 -6.14
N ASP A 168 -4.54 -17.25 -5.87
CA ASP A 168 -3.64 -18.40 -5.71
C ASP A 168 -2.84 -18.63 -7.00
N TYR A 169 -3.50 -18.56 -8.16
CA TYR A 169 -2.84 -18.65 -9.45
C TYR A 169 -1.78 -17.54 -9.64
N TYR A 170 -2.06 -16.30 -9.27
CA TYR A 170 -1.09 -15.20 -9.39
C TYR A 170 0.09 -15.32 -8.43
N LYS A 171 -0.14 -15.78 -7.19
CA LYS A 171 0.92 -16.13 -6.22
C LYS A 171 1.82 -17.23 -6.77
N ASP A 172 1.24 -18.31 -7.30
CA ASP A 172 1.99 -19.41 -7.91
C ASP A 172 2.81 -18.97 -9.13
N LYS A 173 2.35 -17.94 -9.84
CA LYS A 173 3.02 -17.36 -11.00
C LYS A 173 3.96 -16.21 -10.66
N THR A 174 4.15 -15.89 -9.38
CA THR A 174 5.01 -14.80 -8.89
C THR A 174 4.67 -13.43 -9.48
N ILE A 175 3.39 -13.22 -9.79
CA ILE A 175 2.84 -11.94 -10.26
C ILE A 175 1.83 -11.35 -9.25
N ASP A 176 1.84 -11.85 -8.02
CA ASP A 176 1.06 -11.38 -6.87
C ASP A 176 1.29 -9.91 -6.51
N GLY A 177 2.32 -9.26 -7.09
CA GLY A 177 2.46 -7.81 -7.07
C GLY A 177 1.23 -7.04 -7.61
N ILE A 178 0.38 -7.70 -8.41
CA ILE A 178 -0.95 -7.19 -8.81
C ILE A 178 -1.87 -6.90 -7.62
N LEU A 179 -1.68 -7.60 -6.49
CA LEU A 179 -2.48 -7.51 -5.26
C LEU A 179 -1.89 -6.54 -4.23
N LYS A 180 -0.68 -6.01 -4.46
CA LYS A 180 0.10 -5.28 -3.44
C LYS A 180 -0.63 -4.06 -2.82
N TYR A 181 -1.66 -3.54 -3.49
CA TYR A 181 -2.45 -2.41 -3.02
C TYR A 181 -3.71 -2.81 -2.23
N THR A 182 -4.13 -4.08 -2.26
CA THR A 182 -5.36 -4.54 -1.58
C THR A 182 -5.16 -4.93 -0.12
N ASP A 183 -3.93 -5.18 0.31
CA ASP A 183 -3.70 -6.09 1.43
C ASP A 183 -3.61 -5.40 2.80
N VAL A 184 -3.32 -4.08 2.85
CA VAL A 184 -2.98 -3.40 4.11
C VAL A 184 -3.60 -2.01 4.22
N ALA A 185 -4.46 -1.82 5.22
CA ALA A 185 -4.98 -0.51 5.58
C ALA A 185 -3.94 0.31 6.36
N PRO A 186 -4.04 1.66 6.35
CA PRO A 186 -3.29 2.50 7.26
C PRO A 186 -3.52 2.10 8.73
N LEU A 187 -2.55 2.43 9.59
CA LEU A 187 -2.72 2.30 11.04
C LEU A 187 -4.01 3.01 11.46
N SER A 188 -4.81 2.33 12.27
CA SER A 188 -6.15 2.78 12.62
C SER A 188 -6.40 2.53 14.11
N ASN A 189 -6.84 3.57 14.81
CA ASN A 189 -7.37 3.42 16.16
C ASN A 189 -8.84 3.00 16.15
N TYR A 190 -9.40 2.73 17.33
CA TYR A 190 -10.79 2.31 17.45
C TYR A 190 -11.79 3.33 16.88
N SER A 191 -11.52 4.64 16.98
CA SER A 191 -12.40 5.65 16.41
C SER A 191 -12.53 5.52 14.89
N ALA A 192 -11.39 5.38 14.18
CA ALA A 192 -11.36 5.14 12.74
C ALA A 192 -12.10 3.83 12.39
N ILE A 193 -11.79 2.74 13.10
CA ILE A 193 -12.41 1.42 12.87
C ILE A 193 -13.92 1.45 13.11
N LYS A 194 -14.36 2.13 14.18
CA LYS A 194 -15.77 2.23 14.54
C LYS A 194 -16.57 3.01 13.51
N SER A 195 -15.99 4.09 12.99
CA SER A 195 -16.61 4.97 11.99
C SER A 195 -16.79 4.30 10.63
N GLY A 196 -15.99 3.28 10.33
CA GLY A 196 -15.97 2.58 9.05
C GLY A 196 -14.86 3.03 8.12
N GLU A 197 -14.09 4.07 8.48
CA GLU A 197 -13.02 4.63 7.63
C GLU A 197 -12.01 3.57 7.16
N THR A 198 -11.55 2.67 8.05
CA THR A 198 -10.63 1.59 7.67
C THR A 198 -11.28 0.58 6.72
N LEU A 199 -12.57 0.25 6.92
CA LEU A 199 -13.31 -0.66 6.04
C LEU A 199 -13.52 -0.04 4.66
N ASP A 200 -13.90 1.24 4.62
CA ASP A 200 -14.11 1.99 3.38
C ASP A 200 -12.80 2.09 2.58
N TYR A 201 -11.66 2.26 3.25
CA TYR A 201 -10.34 2.19 2.61
C TYR A 201 -10.10 0.81 1.98
N ILE A 202 -10.33 -0.29 2.71
CA ILE A 202 -10.12 -1.65 2.21
C ILE A 202 -11.04 -1.93 1.02
N LYS A 203 -12.33 -1.57 1.12
CA LYS A 203 -13.32 -1.69 0.03
C LYS A 203 -12.90 -0.90 -1.20
N LYS A 204 -12.40 0.33 -1.02
CA LYS A 204 -11.87 1.15 -2.13
C LYS A 204 -10.75 0.41 -2.85
N GLN A 205 -9.79 -0.19 -2.13
CA GLN A 205 -8.71 -0.95 -2.77
C GLN A 205 -9.21 -2.20 -3.50
N TYR A 206 -10.13 -2.96 -2.87
CA TYR A 206 -10.76 -4.14 -3.46
C TYR A 206 -11.47 -3.81 -4.77
N PHE A 207 -12.30 -2.76 -4.78
CA PHE A 207 -12.99 -2.29 -5.98
C PHE A 207 -12.05 -1.67 -7.02
N GLN A 208 -11.01 -0.95 -6.59
CA GLN A 208 -9.97 -0.46 -7.50
C GLN A 208 -9.30 -1.60 -8.26
N LEU A 209 -8.97 -2.70 -7.58
CA LEU A 209 -8.43 -3.90 -8.23
C LEU A 209 -9.44 -4.48 -9.24
N GLY A 210 -10.68 -4.70 -8.79
CA GLY A 210 -11.74 -5.27 -9.62
C GLY A 210 -11.99 -4.48 -10.89
N TYR A 211 -12.11 -3.16 -10.77
CA TYR A 211 -12.42 -2.27 -11.89
C TYR A 211 -11.21 -2.02 -12.81
N THR A 212 -9.99 -1.94 -12.25
CA THR A 212 -8.77 -1.78 -13.06
C THR A 212 -8.56 -2.96 -14.00
N TYR A 213 -8.87 -4.18 -13.55
CA TYR A 213 -8.67 -5.41 -14.31
C TYR A 213 -9.95 -6.04 -14.87
N ARG A 214 -11.11 -5.43 -14.60
CA ARG A 214 -12.43 -5.95 -14.98
C ARG A 214 -12.66 -7.39 -14.51
N PHE A 215 -12.29 -7.68 -13.26
CA PHE A 215 -12.55 -8.99 -12.66
C PHE A 215 -14.04 -9.12 -12.34
N PRO A 216 -14.80 -9.99 -13.04
CA PRO A 216 -16.25 -10.05 -12.90
C PRO A 216 -16.68 -10.37 -11.48
N GLU A 217 -15.93 -11.23 -10.79
CA GLU A 217 -16.23 -11.61 -9.41
C GLU A 217 -16.18 -10.44 -8.41
N ILE A 218 -15.49 -9.35 -8.73
CA ILE A 218 -15.43 -8.13 -7.91
C ILE A 218 -16.43 -7.09 -8.42
N GLU A 219 -16.51 -6.89 -9.74
CA GLU A 219 -17.42 -5.90 -10.34
C GLU A 219 -18.90 -6.22 -10.06
N GLU A 220 -19.26 -7.51 -9.96
CA GLU A 220 -20.62 -7.94 -9.59
C GLU A 220 -21.02 -7.51 -8.16
N GLU A 221 -20.05 -7.22 -7.29
CA GLU A 221 -20.28 -6.74 -5.92
C GLU A 221 -20.35 -5.20 -5.83
N MET A 222 -19.94 -4.48 -6.88
CA MET A 222 -19.92 -3.02 -6.91
C MET A 222 -21.32 -2.42 -7.12
N LYS A 223 -21.59 -1.30 -6.44
CA LYS A 223 -22.74 -0.43 -6.73
C LYS A 223 -22.28 0.71 -7.64
N SER A 224 -23.24 1.36 -8.32
CA SER A 224 -22.93 2.53 -9.14
C SER A 224 -22.21 3.64 -8.37
N SER A 225 -22.54 3.85 -7.10
CA SER A 225 -21.86 4.82 -6.24
C SER A 225 -20.39 4.48 -5.97
N ASP A 226 -20.02 3.21 -5.98
CA ASP A 226 -18.63 2.77 -5.77
C ASP A 226 -17.80 3.07 -7.03
N ILE A 227 -18.41 2.96 -8.22
CA ILE A 227 -17.81 3.34 -9.50
C ILE A 227 -17.64 4.86 -9.58
N ASP A 228 -18.66 5.63 -9.21
CA ASP A 228 -18.57 7.10 -9.17
C ASP A 228 -17.40 7.55 -8.29
N THR A 229 -17.26 6.94 -7.10
CA THR A 229 -16.16 7.23 -6.15
C THR A 229 -14.78 6.86 -6.72
N PHE A 230 -14.68 5.82 -7.55
CA PHE A 230 -13.42 5.43 -8.21
C PHE A 230 -12.92 6.52 -9.17
N PHE A 231 -13.83 7.15 -9.92
CA PHE A 231 -13.51 8.22 -10.87
C PHE A 231 -13.43 9.62 -10.25
N GLU A 232 -13.96 9.83 -9.05
CA GLU A 232 -13.73 11.07 -8.28
C GLU A 232 -12.26 11.22 -7.81
N ASP A 233 -11.46 10.14 -7.86
CA ASP A 233 -10.04 10.22 -7.52
C ASP A 233 -9.26 10.94 -8.63
N LYS A 234 -8.56 12.02 -8.27
CA LYS A 234 -7.81 12.89 -9.20
C LYS A 234 -6.69 12.20 -9.99
N TYR A 235 -6.39 10.95 -9.67
CA TYR A 235 -5.37 10.14 -10.34
C TYR A 235 -5.99 9.08 -11.27
N THR A 236 -7.32 9.02 -11.35
CA THR A 236 -8.05 8.13 -12.24
C THR A 236 -8.42 8.90 -13.50
N ASN A 237 -7.98 8.41 -14.67
CA ASN A 237 -8.35 9.00 -15.96
C ASN A 237 -9.23 8.03 -16.76
N CYS A 238 -10.13 8.62 -17.57
CA CYS A 238 -10.90 7.89 -18.57
C CYS A 238 -10.08 7.76 -19.86
N ALA A 239 -10.36 6.73 -20.65
CA ALA A 239 -9.75 6.58 -21.97
C ALA A 239 -10.42 7.52 -22.98
N ALA A 240 -9.62 8.23 -23.77
CA ALA A 240 -10.07 8.90 -24.98
C ALA A 240 -9.43 8.26 -26.21
N VAL A 241 -10.24 8.00 -27.23
CA VAL A 241 -9.76 7.51 -28.53
C VAL A 241 -9.91 8.60 -29.57
N TYR A 242 -8.79 8.99 -30.18
CA TYR A 242 -8.78 9.94 -31.29
C TYR A 242 -8.95 9.20 -32.61
N HIS A 243 -10.01 9.54 -33.35
CA HIS A 243 -10.34 8.90 -34.63
C HIS A 243 -9.59 9.55 -35.80
N SER A 244 -9.16 10.81 -35.65
CA SER A 244 -8.23 11.46 -36.56
C SER A 244 -7.44 12.59 -35.89
N GLY A 245 -6.45 13.12 -36.62
CA GLY A 245 -5.64 14.25 -36.16
C GLY A 245 -4.55 13.88 -35.15
N ASP A 246 -3.86 14.90 -34.65
CA ASP A 246 -2.86 14.77 -33.58
C ASP A 246 -3.57 14.98 -32.23
N PRO A 247 -3.48 14.04 -31.26
CA PRO A 247 -4.03 14.24 -29.93
C PRO A 247 -3.43 15.44 -29.17
N ALA A 248 -2.23 15.89 -29.55
CA ALA A 248 -1.60 17.06 -28.96
C ALA A 248 -2.16 18.39 -29.50
N ASP A 249 -2.99 18.37 -30.55
CA ASP A 249 -3.67 19.56 -31.05
C ASP A 249 -4.90 19.86 -30.18
N GLU A 250 -4.82 20.93 -29.39
CA GLU A 250 -5.91 21.39 -28.50
C GLU A 250 -7.22 21.70 -29.24
N THR A 251 -7.20 21.81 -30.58
CA THR A 251 -8.38 22.04 -31.41
C THR A 251 -8.93 20.76 -32.05
N ASN A 252 -8.31 19.61 -31.79
CA ASN A 252 -8.79 18.33 -32.27
C ASN A 252 -9.99 17.86 -31.43
N GLU A 253 -11.18 17.94 -32.03
CA GLU A 253 -12.45 17.52 -31.43
C GLU A 253 -12.89 16.13 -31.91
N ASP A 254 -12.10 15.44 -32.75
CA ASP A 254 -12.45 14.13 -33.34
C ASP A 254 -11.97 12.98 -32.44
N TYR A 255 -12.56 12.91 -31.25
CA TYR A 255 -12.33 11.84 -30.28
C TYR A 255 -13.61 11.42 -29.57
N ALA A 256 -13.60 10.19 -29.05
CA ALA A 256 -14.60 9.67 -28.13
C ALA A 256 -13.99 9.49 -26.74
N VAL A 257 -14.74 9.84 -25.70
CA VAL A 257 -14.37 9.58 -24.29
C VAL A 257 -15.18 8.38 -23.81
N TYR A 258 -14.49 7.47 -23.12
CA TYR A 258 -15.03 6.27 -22.53
C TYR A 258 -15.03 6.41 -21.01
N ASP A 259 -16.14 6.93 -20.49
CA ASP A 259 -16.30 7.33 -19.08
C ASP A 259 -16.20 6.17 -18.08
N ASP A 260 -16.31 4.93 -18.57
CA ASP A 260 -16.17 3.73 -17.77
C ASP A 260 -14.83 3.02 -17.99
N ILE A 261 -14.01 3.39 -18.99
CA ILE A 261 -12.74 2.71 -19.28
C ILE A 261 -11.58 3.44 -18.63
N TYR A 262 -11.03 2.83 -17.58
CA TYR A 262 -9.87 3.35 -16.86
C TYR A 262 -8.56 3.22 -17.66
N THR A 263 -7.73 4.27 -17.62
CA THR A 263 -6.37 4.29 -18.15
C THR A 263 -5.42 5.12 -17.28
N ASP A 264 -4.16 4.68 -17.19
CA ASP A 264 -3.02 5.40 -16.60
C ASP A 264 -1.86 5.55 -17.60
N GLY A 265 -2.22 5.68 -18.89
CA GLY A 265 -1.30 5.58 -20.02
C GLY A 265 -1.06 4.13 -20.48
N THR A 266 -1.70 3.17 -19.82
CA THR A 266 -1.78 1.76 -20.21
C THR A 266 -3.21 1.25 -20.09
N LEU A 267 -3.54 0.22 -20.86
CA LEU A 267 -4.79 -0.53 -20.68
C LEU A 267 -4.50 -1.94 -20.20
N THR A 268 -5.25 -2.39 -19.21
CA THR A 268 -5.32 -3.81 -18.85
C THR A 268 -6.08 -4.59 -19.94
N PHE A 269 -5.89 -5.91 -20.01
CA PHE A 269 -6.65 -6.75 -20.94
C PHE A 269 -8.17 -6.59 -20.82
N GLY A 270 -8.69 -6.44 -19.61
CA GLY A 270 -10.10 -6.21 -19.36
C GLY A 270 -10.60 -4.87 -19.91
N ASN A 271 -9.86 -3.77 -19.69
CA ASN A 271 -10.21 -2.48 -20.29
C ASN A 271 -10.07 -2.48 -21.82
N LEU A 272 -9.07 -3.20 -22.35
CA LEU A 272 -8.92 -3.40 -23.79
C LEU A 272 -10.11 -4.17 -24.39
N TYR A 273 -10.61 -5.20 -23.72
CA TYR A 273 -11.79 -5.97 -24.17
C TYR A 273 -13.00 -5.07 -24.43
N TYR A 274 -13.36 -4.24 -23.44
CA TYR A 274 -14.50 -3.33 -23.57
C TYR A 274 -14.24 -2.23 -24.62
N LEU A 275 -13.04 -1.65 -24.63
CA LEU A 275 -12.69 -0.62 -25.60
C LEU A 275 -12.82 -1.11 -27.05
N LEU A 276 -12.32 -2.32 -27.33
CA LEU A 276 -12.38 -2.90 -28.66
C LEU A 276 -13.82 -3.17 -29.10
N ILE A 277 -14.69 -3.64 -28.19
CA ILE A 277 -16.11 -3.82 -28.49
C ILE A 277 -16.76 -2.48 -28.84
N ASP A 278 -16.50 -1.43 -28.07
CA ASP A 278 -17.12 -0.13 -28.30
C ASP A 278 -16.60 0.57 -29.57
N GLU A 279 -15.34 0.37 -29.93
CA GLU A 279 -14.75 0.79 -31.20
C GLU A 279 -15.18 -0.11 -32.39
N GLY A 280 -16.02 -1.12 -32.13
CA GLY A 280 -16.68 -1.92 -33.17
C GLY A 280 -15.86 -3.07 -33.73
N PHE A 281 -14.82 -3.52 -33.02
CA PHE A 281 -14.09 -4.74 -33.37
C PHE A 281 -14.94 -5.99 -33.13
N ASP A 282 -14.70 -7.02 -33.93
CA ASP A 282 -15.31 -8.34 -33.74
C ASP A 282 -14.50 -9.13 -32.70
N VAL A 283 -14.91 -9.00 -31.44
CA VAL A 283 -14.25 -9.64 -30.29
C VAL A 283 -15.00 -10.94 -29.93
N GLU A 284 -14.30 -12.07 -29.96
CA GLU A 284 -14.84 -13.37 -29.57
C GLU A 284 -14.32 -13.79 -28.19
N GLY A 285 -15.21 -14.22 -27.28
CA GLY A 285 -14.83 -14.71 -25.95
C GLY A 285 -15.41 -13.87 -24.81
N SER A 286 -14.70 -13.83 -23.69
CA SER A 286 -15.06 -13.06 -22.50
C SER A 286 -13.91 -12.16 -22.05
N VAL A 287 -14.19 -11.23 -21.14
CA VAL A 287 -13.20 -10.30 -20.57
C VAL A 287 -11.94 -10.99 -20.01
N ASP A 288 -12.07 -12.25 -19.54
CA ASP A 288 -10.96 -13.05 -19.02
C ASP A 288 -10.11 -13.75 -20.08
N ASN A 289 -10.69 -14.01 -21.25
CA ASN A 289 -10.05 -14.69 -22.37
C ASN A 289 -10.81 -14.40 -23.66
N PHE A 290 -10.20 -13.61 -24.53
CA PHE A 290 -10.80 -13.20 -25.79
C PHE A 290 -9.80 -13.18 -26.93
N THR A 291 -10.34 -13.30 -28.14
CA THR A 291 -9.63 -13.19 -29.40
C THR A 291 -10.20 -12.06 -30.25
N VAL A 292 -9.34 -11.39 -31.00
CA VAL A 292 -9.71 -10.27 -31.86
C VAL A 292 -8.74 -10.18 -33.04
N GLN A 293 -9.24 -9.82 -34.22
CA GLN A 293 -8.40 -9.59 -35.38
C GLN A 293 -7.80 -8.18 -35.34
N GLY A 294 -6.47 -8.08 -35.40
CA GLY A 294 -5.74 -6.81 -35.47
C GLY A 294 -5.82 -6.15 -36.86
N VAL A 295 -5.29 -4.93 -36.99
CA VAL A 295 -5.34 -4.14 -38.25
C VAL A 295 -4.61 -4.79 -39.41
N ASP A 296 -3.56 -5.57 -39.12
CA ASP A 296 -2.78 -6.31 -40.11
C ASP A 296 -3.39 -7.69 -40.45
N GLY A 297 -4.56 -8.00 -39.88
CA GLY A 297 -5.30 -9.24 -40.10
C GLY A 297 -4.85 -10.43 -39.25
N GLN A 298 -3.87 -10.23 -38.36
CA GLN A 298 -3.39 -11.24 -37.41
C GLN A 298 -4.42 -11.49 -36.30
N MET A 299 -4.49 -12.73 -35.81
CA MET A 299 -5.35 -13.07 -34.68
C MET A 299 -4.60 -12.83 -33.38
N CYS A 300 -5.10 -11.92 -32.55
CA CYS A 300 -4.57 -11.67 -31.22
C CYS A 300 -5.42 -12.42 -30.19
N GLN A 301 -4.79 -13.03 -29.17
CA GLN A 301 -5.48 -13.63 -28.02
C GLN A 301 -4.93 -13.07 -26.72
N PHE A 302 -5.82 -12.57 -25.87
CA PHE A 302 -5.50 -12.04 -24.55
C PHE A 302 -6.17 -12.89 -23.48
N SER A 303 -5.45 -13.18 -22.40
CA SER A 303 -6.04 -13.88 -21.26
C SER A 303 -5.33 -13.57 -19.95
N TYR A 304 -6.10 -13.45 -18.87
CA TYR A 304 -5.57 -13.41 -17.50
C TYR A 304 -4.92 -14.75 -17.06
N GLY A 305 -5.05 -15.82 -17.87
CA GLY A 305 -4.32 -17.07 -17.70
C GLY A 305 -2.92 -17.10 -18.32
N TYR A 306 -2.47 -16.00 -18.95
CA TYR A 306 -1.15 -15.90 -19.60
C TYR A 306 -0.12 -15.21 -18.70
N ALA A 307 0.27 -15.92 -17.64
CA ALA A 307 1.28 -15.48 -16.68
C ALA A 307 2.48 -16.44 -16.58
N GLY A 308 3.64 -15.88 -16.25
CA GLY A 308 4.84 -16.61 -15.89
C GLY A 308 5.94 -16.69 -16.97
N SER A 309 5.87 -15.84 -18.00
CA SER A 309 6.93 -15.70 -19.00
C SER A 309 7.22 -14.24 -19.35
N GLY A 310 8.39 -13.98 -19.94
CA GLY A 310 8.82 -12.63 -20.36
C GLY A 310 9.41 -11.75 -19.25
N GLU A 311 9.87 -10.55 -19.65
CA GLU A 311 10.45 -9.53 -18.74
C GLU A 311 9.41 -9.00 -17.73
N HIS A 312 8.15 -8.95 -18.14
CA HIS A 312 7.03 -8.36 -17.39
C HIS A 312 6.09 -9.40 -16.77
N GLY A 313 6.48 -10.68 -16.81
CA GLY A 313 5.76 -11.79 -16.18
C GLY A 313 4.40 -12.16 -16.80
N THR A 314 3.99 -11.50 -17.89
CA THR A 314 2.72 -11.73 -18.58
C THR A 314 2.91 -11.60 -20.10
N TYR A 315 2.04 -12.27 -20.86
CA TYR A 315 2.11 -12.33 -22.32
C TYR A 315 0.72 -12.39 -22.96
N TYR A 316 0.67 -12.22 -24.27
CA TYR A 316 -0.49 -12.48 -25.12
C TYR A 316 -0.03 -13.28 -26.35
N LEU A 317 -0.96 -13.76 -27.17
CA LEU A 317 -0.64 -14.50 -28.39
C LEU A 317 -0.94 -13.68 -29.63
N VAL A 318 -0.09 -13.80 -30.65
CA VAL A 318 -0.33 -13.29 -32.01
C VAL A 318 -0.12 -14.46 -32.98
N ASP A 319 -1.17 -14.88 -33.67
CA ASP A 319 -1.17 -16.08 -34.54
C ASP A 319 -0.57 -17.31 -33.82
N ASP A 320 -1.01 -17.55 -32.58
CA ASP A 320 -0.55 -18.59 -31.64
C ASP A 320 0.90 -18.45 -31.12
N GLU A 321 1.64 -17.42 -31.53
CA GLU A 321 3.00 -17.15 -31.05
C GLU A 321 2.99 -16.24 -29.80
N GLU A 322 3.83 -16.57 -28.82
CA GLU A 322 3.95 -15.84 -27.56
C GLU A 322 4.61 -14.47 -27.76
N VAL A 323 3.93 -13.41 -27.33
CA VAL A 323 4.44 -12.04 -27.30
C VAL A 323 4.39 -11.52 -25.87
N SER A 324 5.54 -11.17 -25.31
CA SER A 324 5.61 -10.56 -23.97
C SER A 324 4.85 -9.24 -23.95
N CYS A 325 4.09 -9.00 -22.88
CA CYS A 325 3.50 -7.68 -22.64
C CYS A 325 4.62 -6.65 -22.49
N ASP A 326 4.37 -5.42 -22.92
CA ASP A 326 5.33 -4.31 -22.80
C ASP A 326 5.19 -3.56 -21.46
N CYS A 327 4.25 -3.97 -20.61
CA CYS A 327 4.07 -3.48 -19.25
C CYS A 327 3.77 -4.64 -18.28
N ASN A 328 3.97 -4.39 -16.99
CA ASN A 328 3.71 -5.37 -15.94
C ASN A 328 2.22 -5.64 -15.79
N TYR A 329 1.90 -6.87 -15.38
CA TYR A 329 0.57 -7.27 -14.92
C TYR A 329 -0.53 -7.09 -15.98
N PHE A 330 -0.45 -7.80 -17.12
CA PHE A 330 -1.52 -7.83 -18.14
C PHE A 330 -1.93 -6.46 -18.69
N LYS A 331 -0.98 -5.52 -18.73
CA LYS A 331 -1.14 -4.16 -19.24
C LYS A 331 -0.38 -4.01 -20.56
N LEU A 332 -0.91 -3.18 -21.44
CA LEU A 332 -0.27 -2.77 -22.69
C LEU A 332 -0.14 -1.25 -22.75
N TYR A 333 1.01 -0.75 -23.21
CA TYR A 333 1.15 0.67 -23.52
C TYR A 333 0.34 1.05 -24.76
N LYS A 334 -0.08 2.32 -24.82
CA LYS A 334 -0.79 2.92 -25.96
C LYS A 334 -0.14 2.66 -27.33
N LYS A 335 1.20 2.57 -27.37
CA LYS A 335 1.91 2.26 -28.62
C LYS A 335 1.58 0.85 -29.13
N THR A 336 1.61 -0.16 -28.27
CA THR A 336 1.28 -1.53 -28.66
C THR A 336 -0.18 -1.64 -29.07
N ILE A 337 -1.08 -0.95 -28.39
CA ILE A 337 -2.50 -0.87 -28.77
C ILE A 337 -2.66 -0.25 -30.17
N TYR A 338 -1.94 0.83 -30.46
CA TYR A 338 -1.93 1.42 -31.80
C TYR A 338 -1.35 0.47 -32.85
N ASP A 339 -0.24 -0.20 -32.56
CA ASP A 339 0.41 -1.11 -33.51
C ASP A 339 -0.49 -2.33 -33.83
N LEU A 340 -1.26 -2.83 -32.85
CA LEU A 340 -2.17 -3.98 -33.02
C LEU A 340 -3.53 -3.61 -33.63
N PHE A 341 -4.10 -2.46 -33.24
CA PHE A 341 -5.50 -2.11 -33.51
C PHE A 341 -5.69 -0.76 -34.21
N GLY A 342 -4.62 0.01 -34.43
CA GLY A 342 -4.70 1.34 -35.05
C GLY A 342 -5.38 2.39 -34.17
N LEU A 343 -5.63 2.09 -32.89
CA LEU A 343 -6.30 2.99 -31.95
C LEU A 343 -5.31 3.93 -31.29
N THR A 344 -5.57 5.23 -31.36
CA THR A 344 -4.79 6.25 -30.66
C THR A 344 -5.48 6.58 -29.34
N VAL A 345 -5.02 5.92 -28.27
CA VAL A 345 -5.58 6.04 -26.92
C VAL A 345 -4.77 7.05 -26.09
N GLU A 346 -5.45 7.99 -25.46
CA GLU A 346 -4.89 8.96 -24.51
C GLU A 346 -5.69 9.00 -23.21
N GLU A 347 -5.08 9.60 -22.18
CA GLU A 347 -5.76 9.89 -20.91
C GLU A 347 -6.64 11.13 -21.06
N TYR A 348 -7.87 11.06 -20.55
CA TYR A 348 -8.78 12.19 -20.44
C TYR A 348 -9.14 12.44 -18.98
N SER A 349 -8.96 13.69 -18.55
CA SER A 349 -9.41 14.20 -17.24
C SER A 349 -10.23 15.48 -17.47
N GLU A 350 -11.38 15.58 -16.80
CA GLU A 350 -12.27 16.75 -16.89
C GLU A 350 -11.72 18.01 -16.19
#